data_AF-A0A7J3LJN5-F1
#
_entry.id   AF-A0A7J3LJN5-F1
#
_cell.length_a   1.000
_cell.length_b   1.000
_cell.length_c   1.000
_cell.angle_alpha   90.00
_cell.angle_beta   90.00
_cell.angle_gamma   90.00
#
_symmetry.space_group_name_H-M   'P 1'
#
loop_
_entity.id
_entity.type
_entity.pdbx_description
1 polymer ?
#
loop_
_entity_poly.entity_id
_entity_poly.type
_entity_poly.pdbx_seq_one_letter_code
_entity_poly.pdbx_strand_id
1 'polypeptide(L)'
;MKIDEYIRLMQKSIELDPWIKERGLLGYAEELILEAKELQEGIKNEDACNIKEELGDVFHDWLHTCLLAGKKHGFTIQDVIDASEAKFRRRKPYLFENRKVTLEEAKQIWDKAKQEERKSINEQKNHCARQNQHG
;
A
#
# COMPACT_ATOMS: atom_id res chain seq x y z
N MET A 1 3.77 -6.04 -22.09
CA MET A 1 2.65 -6.45 -21.22
C MET A 1 2.09 -5.21 -20.53
N LYS A 2 0.78 -5.02 -20.52
CA LYS A 2 0.12 -3.92 -19.79
C LYS A 2 -0.03 -4.27 -18.30
N ILE A 3 -0.20 -3.27 -17.44
CA ILE A 3 -0.36 -3.50 -15.99
C ILE A 3 -1.53 -4.45 -15.67
N ASP A 4 -2.67 -4.31 -16.36
CA ASP A 4 -3.81 -5.20 -16.15
C ASP A 4 -3.54 -6.66 -16.54
N GLU A 5 -2.70 -6.86 -17.57
CA GLU A 5 -2.26 -8.20 -17.97
C GLU A 5 -1.33 -8.80 -16.91
N TYR A 6 -0.45 -7.98 -16.35
CA TYR A 6 0.44 -8.40 -15.26
C TYR A 6 -0.34 -8.74 -13.99
N ILE A 7 -1.30 -7.93 -13.58
CA ILE A 7 -2.16 -8.23 -12.42
C ILE A 7 -2.91 -9.55 -12.62
N ARG A 8 -3.45 -9.81 -13.82
CA ARG A 8 -4.08 -11.11 -14.14
C ARG A 8 -3.11 -12.27 -14.07
N LEU A 9 -1.85 -12.08 -14.45
CA LEU A 9 -0.81 -13.10 -14.31
C LEU A 9 -0.51 -13.38 -12.84
N MET A 10 -0.39 -12.33 -12.02
CA MET A 10 -0.13 -12.44 -10.57
C MET A 10 -1.32 -13.09 -9.82
N GLN A 11 -2.55 -12.83 -10.26
CA GLN A 11 -3.72 -13.55 -9.75
C GLN A 11 -3.66 -15.05 -10.07
N LYS A 12 -3.20 -15.43 -11.27
CA LYS A 12 -2.98 -16.84 -11.60
C LYS A 12 -1.87 -17.44 -10.74
N SER A 13 -0.80 -16.69 -10.47
CA SER A 13 0.33 -17.21 -9.70
C SER A 13 -0.08 -17.58 -8.27
N ILE A 14 -0.88 -16.75 -7.58
CA ILE A 14 -1.35 -17.08 -6.22
C ILE A 14 -2.26 -18.33 -6.15
N GLU A 15 -2.82 -18.76 -7.29
CA GLU A 15 -3.64 -19.98 -7.39
C GLU A 15 -2.82 -21.21 -7.81
N LEU A 16 -1.83 -21.04 -8.68
CA LEU A 16 -1.16 -22.13 -9.37
C LEU A 16 0.25 -22.41 -8.88
N ASP A 17 0.98 -21.39 -8.43
CA ASP A 17 2.40 -21.51 -8.10
C ASP A 17 2.60 -22.08 -6.68
N PRO A 18 3.26 -23.24 -6.53
CA PRO A 18 3.51 -23.85 -5.23
C PRO A 18 4.42 -22.99 -4.33
N TRP A 19 5.37 -22.24 -4.90
CA TRP A 19 6.30 -21.41 -4.14
C TRP A 19 5.58 -20.28 -3.42
N ILE A 20 4.58 -19.69 -4.09
CA ILE A 20 3.76 -18.62 -3.53
C ILE A 20 2.93 -19.13 -2.35
N LYS A 21 2.40 -20.36 -2.47
CA LYS A 21 1.63 -21.00 -1.40
C LYS A 21 2.50 -21.33 -0.19
N GLU A 22 3.72 -21.82 -0.43
CA GLU A 22 4.68 -22.12 0.63
C GLU A 22 5.15 -20.85 1.35
N ARG A 23 5.49 -19.81 0.60
CA ARG A 23 5.93 -18.51 1.16
C ARG A 23 4.83 -17.85 2.00
N GLY A 24 3.61 -17.80 1.46
CA GLY A 24 2.46 -17.21 2.12
C GLY A 24 2.57 -15.71 2.40
N LEU A 25 1.54 -15.15 3.03
CA LEU A 25 1.41 -13.70 3.23
C LEU A 25 2.55 -13.09 4.08
N LEU A 26 2.99 -13.78 5.13
CA LEU A 26 4.05 -13.27 6.00
C LEU A 26 5.38 -13.20 5.25
N GLY A 27 5.72 -14.26 4.50
CA GLY A 27 6.96 -14.29 3.73
C GLY A 27 7.03 -13.17 2.70
N TYR A 28 5.95 -12.91 1.95
CA TYR A 28 5.93 -11.77 1.01
C TYR A 28 6.02 -10.40 1.69
N ALA A 29 5.50 -10.27 2.91
CA ALA A 29 5.67 -9.04 3.68
C ALA A 29 7.12 -8.85 4.17
N GLU A 30 7.86 -9.95 4.42
CA GLU A 30 9.27 -9.92 4.77
C GLU A 30 10.15 -9.57 3.56
N GLU A 31 9.90 -10.20 2.40
CA GLU A 31 10.61 -9.88 1.15
C GLU A 31 10.41 -8.41 0.76
N LEU A 32 9.18 -7.89 0.84
CA LEU A 32 8.90 -6.47 0.59
C LEU A 32 9.77 -5.50 1.44
N ILE A 33 10.14 -5.90 2.66
CA ILE A 33 11.03 -5.09 3.51
C ILE A 33 12.48 -5.16 3.03
N LEU A 34 12.92 -6.29 2.49
CA LEU A 34 14.24 -6.49 1.90
C LEU A 34 14.38 -5.67 0.61
N GLU A 35 13.45 -5.83 -0.32
CA GLU A 35 13.44 -5.07 -1.59
C GLU A 35 13.39 -3.55 -1.34
N ALA A 36 12.65 -3.11 -0.30
CA ALA A 36 12.62 -1.69 0.08
C ALA A 36 13.97 -1.18 0.63
N LYS A 37 14.78 -2.04 1.25
CA LYS A 37 16.14 -1.70 1.70
C LYS A 37 17.12 -1.67 0.53
N GLU A 38 17.00 -2.60 -0.40
CA GLU A 38 17.83 -2.63 -1.62
C GLU A 38 17.51 -1.44 -2.52
N LEU A 39 16.23 -1.09 -2.67
CA LEU A 39 15.81 0.17 -3.30
C LEU A 39 16.44 1.39 -2.62
N GLN A 40 16.41 1.44 -1.27
CA GLN A 40 17.04 2.53 -0.54
C GLN A 40 18.55 2.61 -0.84
N GLU A 41 19.23 1.49 -0.92
CA GLU A 41 20.66 1.43 -1.20
C GLU A 41 20.97 1.88 -2.63
N GLY A 42 20.18 1.43 -3.62
CA GLY A 42 20.28 1.92 -5.00
C GLY A 42 20.10 3.44 -5.09
N ILE A 43 19.16 4.02 -4.34
CA ILE A 43 18.96 5.48 -4.26
C ILE A 43 20.18 6.18 -3.67
N LYS A 44 20.77 5.66 -2.58
CA LYS A 44 21.97 6.27 -1.97
C LYS A 44 23.17 6.26 -2.91
N ASN A 45 23.30 5.22 -3.71
CA ASN A 45 24.42 5.04 -4.62
C ASN A 45 24.19 5.65 -6.01
N GLU A 46 23.04 6.33 -6.22
CA GLU A 46 22.62 6.86 -7.52
C GLU A 46 22.64 5.81 -8.65
N ASP A 47 22.42 4.53 -8.30
CA ASP A 47 22.44 3.42 -9.23
C ASP A 47 21.08 3.28 -9.91
N ALA A 48 20.94 3.91 -11.07
CA ALA A 48 19.70 3.90 -11.83
C ALA A 48 19.26 2.49 -12.29
N CYS A 49 20.20 1.56 -12.46
CA CYS A 49 19.89 0.18 -12.84
C CYS A 49 19.27 -0.55 -11.65
N ASN A 50 19.94 -0.49 -10.49
CA ASN A 50 19.44 -1.08 -9.25
C ASN A 50 18.08 -0.48 -8.89
N ILE A 51 17.95 0.86 -8.88
CA ILE A 51 16.68 1.54 -8.57
C ILE A 51 15.52 0.99 -9.42
N LYS A 52 15.75 0.76 -10.71
CA LYS A 52 14.70 0.26 -11.61
C LYS A 52 14.32 -1.18 -11.31
N GLU A 53 15.29 -2.03 -11.00
CA GLU A 53 15.11 -3.44 -10.63
C GLU A 53 14.30 -3.54 -9.33
N GLU A 54 14.80 -2.91 -8.28
CA GLU A 54 14.19 -2.93 -6.94
C GLU A 54 12.80 -2.29 -6.89
N LEU A 55 12.53 -1.26 -7.71
CA LEU A 55 11.15 -0.74 -7.85
C LEU A 55 10.20 -1.78 -8.44
N GLY A 56 10.70 -2.64 -9.31
CA GLY A 56 9.97 -3.78 -9.86
C GLY A 56 9.67 -4.82 -8.77
N ASP A 57 10.66 -5.17 -7.97
CA ASP A 57 10.53 -6.20 -6.93
C ASP A 57 9.66 -5.72 -5.76
N VAL A 58 9.82 -4.46 -5.32
CA VAL A 58 8.88 -3.81 -4.39
C VAL A 58 7.45 -3.85 -4.92
N PHE A 59 7.24 -3.58 -6.21
CA PHE A 59 5.89 -3.65 -6.80
C PHE A 59 5.36 -5.09 -6.87
N HIS A 60 6.22 -6.05 -7.20
CA HIS A 60 5.90 -7.47 -7.27
C HIS A 60 5.39 -7.98 -5.91
N ASP A 61 6.20 -7.79 -4.86
CA ASP A 61 5.90 -8.28 -3.52
C ASP A 61 4.75 -7.52 -2.88
N TRP A 62 4.62 -6.22 -3.15
CA TRP A 62 3.44 -5.46 -2.72
C TRP A 62 2.16 -6.02 -3.34
N LEU A 63 2.19 -6.40 -4.62
CA LEU A 63 1.02 -6.93 -5.31
C LEU A 63 0.66 -8.35 -4.83
N HIS A 64 1.64 -9.23 -4.61
CA HIS A 64 1.39 -10.54 -3.98
C HIS A 64 0.85 -10.39 -2.56
N THR A 65 1.41 -9.48 -1.77
CA THR A 65 0.90 -9.17 -0.43
C THR A 65 -0.57 -8.73 -0.50
N CYS A 66 -0.93 -7.83 -1.43
CA CYS A 66 -2.32 -7.41 -1.62
C CYS A 66 -3.24 -8.57 -2.02
N LEU A 67 -2.80 -9.42 -2.95
CA LEU A 67 -3.60 -10.55 -3.43
C LEU A 67 -3.80 -11.63 -2.35
N LEU A 68 -2.74 -12.00 -1.63
CA LEU A 68 -2.80 -13.00 -0.55
C LEU A 68 -3.60 -12.48 0.64
N ALA A 69 -3.41 -11.22 1.04
CA ALA A 69 -4.19 -10.61 2.11
C ALA A 69 -5.66 -10.44 1.70
N GLY A 70 -5.93 -10.02 0.48
CA GLY A 70 -7.28 -9.92 -0.08
C GLY A 70 -8.01 -11.26 -0.10
N LYS A 71 -7.33 -12.33 -0.52
CA LYS A 71 -7.85 -13.70 -0.47
C LYS A 71 -8.18 -14.16 0.96
N LYS A 72 -7.38 -13.76 1.94
CA LYS A 72 -7.56 -14.12 3.36
C LYS A 72 -8.64 -13.30 4.08
N HIS A 73 -8.78 -12.02 3.71
CA HIS A 73 -9.57 -11.04 4.48
C HIS A 73 -10.75 -10.44 3.72
N GLY A 74 -10.97 -10.82 2.47
CA GLY A 74 -12.16 -10.46 1.70
C GLY A 74 -12.14 -9.04 1.12
N PHE A 75 -10.98 -8.54 0.70
CA PHE A 75 -10.84 -7.27 -0.02
C PHE A 75 -10.07 -7.44 -1.34
N THR A 76 -10.15 -6.45 -2.21
CA THR A 76 -9.51 -6.42 -3.52
C THR A 76 -8.35 -5.42 -3.57
N ILE A 77 -7.54 -5.48 -4.62
CA ILE A 77 -6.54 -4.43 -4.89
C ILE A 77 -7.21 -3.06 -5.04
N GLN A 78 -8.40 -3.00 -5.62
CA GLN A 78 -9.15 -1.74 -5.76
C GLN A 78 -9.48 -1.15 -4.38
N ASP A 79 -9.91 -1.97 -3.41
CA ASP A 79 -10.19 -1.49 -2.04
C ASP A 79 -8.94 -0.92 -1.36
N VAL A 80 -7.76 -1.50 -1.60
CA VAL A 80 -6.47 -0.97 -1.11
C VAL A 80 -6.15 0.39 -1.74
N ILE A 81 -6.35 0.51 -3.06
CA ILE A 81 -6.15 1.76 -3.80
C ILE A 81 -7.14 2.82 -3.30
N ASP A 82 -8.41 2.49 -3.14
CA ASP A 82 -9.45 3.41 -2.67
C ASP A 82 -9.16 3.90 -1.23
N ALA A 83 -8.72 2.99 -0.35
CA ALA A 83 -8.27 3.35 0.99
C ALA A 83 -7.05 4.29 0.99
N SER A 84 -6.15 4.15 0.01
CA SER A 84 -5.01 5.04 -0.20
C SER A 84 -5.44 6.40 -0.77
N GLU A 85 -6.29 6.39 -1.80
CA GLU A 85 -6.82 7.59 -2.47
C GLU A 85 -7.64 8.45 -1.51
N ALA A 86 -8.45 7.84 -0.64
CA ALA A 86 -9.19 8.55 0.40
C ALA A 86 -8.26 9.37 1.32
N LYS A 87 -7.02 8.90 1.57
CA LYS A 87 -6.00 9.68 2.30
C LYS A 87 -5.52 10.87 1.47
N PHE A 88 -5.33 10.73 0.16
CA PHE A 88 -4.99 11.84 -0.72
C PHE A 88 -6.08 12.91 -0.73
N ARG A 89 -7.35 12.51 -0.87
CA ARG A 89 -8.49 13.44 -0.85
C ARG A 89 -8.53 14.28 0.42
N ARG A 90 -8.24 13.67 1.58
CA ARG A 90 -8.19 14.40 2.87
C ARG A 90 -6.92 15.23 3.06
N ARG A 91 -5.75 14.68 2.75
CA ARG A 91 -4.44 15.29 3.09
C ARG A 91 -3.95 16.27 2.02
N LYS A 92 -4.46 16.15 0.80
CA LYS A 92 -4.07 16.96 -0.36
C LYS A 92 -5.29 17.35 -1.22
N PRO A 93 -6.37 17.90 -0.64
CA PRO A 93 -7.60 18.25 -1.38
C PRO A 93 -7.33 19.21 -2.54
N TYR A 94 -6.33 20.09 -2.39
CA TYR A 94 -5.90 21.03 -3.42
C TYR A 94 -5.49 20.37 -4.75
N LEU A 95 -5.05 19.09 -4.74
CA LEU A 95 -4.76 18.35 -5.97
C LEU A 95 -6.03 18.00 -6.77
N PHE A 96 -7.16 17.81 -6.09
CA PHE A 96 -8.46 17.52 -6.72
C PHE A 96 -9.21 18.79 -7.10
N GLU A 97 -8.87 19.91 -6.47
CA GLU A 97 -9.38 21.26 -6.80
C GLU A 97 -8.58 21.93 -7.93
N ASN A 98 -7.50 21.31 -8.42
CA ASN A 98 -6.51 21.92 -9.31
C ASN A 98 -5.98 23.27 -8.80
N ARG A 99 -5.85 23.40 -7.47
CA ARG A 99 -5.41 24.61 -6.79
C ARG A 99 -3.94 24.53 -6.45
N LYS A 100 -3.17 25.54 -6.87
CA LYS A 100 -1.79 25.71 -6.41
C LYS A 100 -1.77 26.23 -4.98
N VAL A 101 -0.89 25.68 -4.16
CA VAL A 101 -0.68 26.08 -2.77
C VAL A 101 0.81 26.19 -2.50
N THR A 102 1.16 27.04 -1.55
CA THR A 102 2.52 27.12 -1.00
C THR A 102 2.83 25.88 -0.16
N LEU A 103 4.12 25.63 0.11
CA LEU A 103 4.53 24.56 1.01
C LEU A 103 3.91 24.72 2.41
N GLU A 104 3.82 25.96 2.88
CA GLU A 104 3.31 26.27 4.22
C GLU A 104 1.80 25.99 4.32
N GLU A 105 1.03 26.39 3.30
CA GLU A 105 -0.38 26.03 3.20
C GLU A 105 -0.57 24.51 3.09
N ALA A 106 0.26 23.81 2.30
CA ALA A 106 0.18 22.36 2.16
C ALA A 106 0.43 21.64 3.49
N LYS A 107 1.42 22.10 4.28
CA LYS A 107 1.69 21.58 5.63
C LYS A 107 0.50 21.80 6.57
N GLN A 108 -0.07 23.01 6.59
CA GLN A 108 -1.23 23.32 7.43
C GLN A 108 -2.44 22.42 7.10
N ILE A 109 -2.72 22.21 5.81
CA ILE A 109 -3.79 21.33 5.35
C ILE A 109 -3.52 19.88 5.80
N TRP A 110 -2.30 19.40 5.63
CA TRP A 110 -1.90 18.04 6.01
C TRP A 110 -2.00 17.82 7.53
N ASP A 111 -1.52 18.78 8.34
CA ASP A 111 -1.56 18.70 9.80
C ASP A 111 -2.99 18.64 10.32
N LYS A 112 -3.87 19.49 9.77
CA LYS A 112 -5.31 19.47 10.09
C LYS A 112 -5.93 18.12 9.75
N ALA A 113 -5.71 17.60 8.55
CA ALA A 113 -6.21 16.29 8.13
C ALA A 113 -5.71 15.15 9.03
N LYS A 114 -4.44 15.19 9.46
CA LYS A 114 -3.86 14.21 10.39
C LYS A 114 -4.47 14.26 11.78
N GLN A 115 -4.84 15.44 12.27
CA GLN A 115 -5.54 15.58 13.56
C GLN A 115 -6.93 14.97 13.51
N GLU A 116 -7.66 15.17 12.40
CA GLU A 116 -8.99 14.60 12.18
C GLU A 116 -8.93 13.06 12.06
N GLU A 117 -7.95 12.51 11.33
CA GLU A 117 -7.74 11.06 11.20
C GLU A 117 -7.49 10.38 12.55
N ARG A 118 -6.70 11.00 13.44
CA ARG A 118 -6.42 10.45 14.77
C ARG A 118 -7.69 10.29 15.63
N LYS A 119 -8.65 11.22 15.49
CA LYS A 119 -9.94 11.14 16.18
C LYS A 119 -10.76 9.97 15.66
N SER A 120 -10.89 9.85 14.33
CA SER A 120 -11.67 8.79 13.70
C SER A 120 -11.08 7.38 13.90
N ILE A 121 -9.75 7.22 13.85
CA ILE A 121 -9.09 5.92 14.09
C ILE A 121 -9.32 5.44 15.52
N ASN A 122 -9.29 6.34 16.51
CA ASN A 122 -9.58 5.97 17.89
C ASN A 122 -11.03 5.50 18.05
N GLU A 123 -11.98 6.13 17.37
CA GLU A 123 -13.39 5.71 17.38
C GLU A 123 -13.60 4.35 16.71
N GLN A 124 -12.95 4.10 15.57
CA GLN A 124 -13.01 2.81 14.86
C GLN A 124 -12.34 1.67 15.62
N LYS A 125 -11.17 1.92 16.25
CA LYS A 125 -10.51 0.94 17.13
C LYS A 125 -11.39 0.59 18.32
N ASN A 126 -12.06 1.58 18.92
CA ASN A 126 -13.01 1.36 20.00
C ASN A 126 -14.25 0.57 19.55
N HIS A 127 -14.71 0.73 18.31
CA HIS A 127 -15.82 -0.02 17.75
C HIS A 127 -15.45 -1.49 17.44
N CYS A 128 -14.31 -1.73 16.79
CA CYS A 128 -13.82 -3.07 16.47
C CYS A 128 -13.46 -3.86 17.75
N ALA A 129 -12.88 -3.21 18.77
CA ALA A 129 -12.62 -3.82 20.08
C ALA A 129 -13.90 -4.24 20.82
N ARG A 130 -15.03 -3.53 20.64
CA ARG A 130 -16.33 -3.90 21.25
C ARG A 130 -16.98 -5.10 20.55
N GLN A 131 -16.78 -5.23 19.24
CA GLN A 131 -17.30 -6.35 18.45
C GLN A 131 -16.52 -7.66 18.72
N ASN A 132 -15.21 -7.57 18.97
CA ASN A 132 -14.37 -8.73 19.30
C ASN A 132 -14.53 -9.25 20.76
N GLN A 133 -15.35 -8.61 21.60
CA GLN A 133 -15.64 -9.07 22.98
C GLN A 133 -16.93 -9.91 23.10
N HIS A 134 -17.67 -10.08 22.00
CA HIS A 134 -18.94 -10.82 21.95
C HIS A 134 -18.87 -12.03 20.99
N GLY A 135 -17.67 -12.51 20.65
CA GLY A 135 -17.41 -13.67 19.80
C GLY A 135 -16.59 -14.72 20.51
#